data_AF-A0A1S3KQV3-F1
#
_entry.id   AF-A0A1S3KQV3-F1
#
_cell.length_a   1.000
_cell.length_b   1.000
_cell.length_c   1.000
_cell.angle_alpha   90.00
_cell.angle_beta   90.00
_cell.angle_gamma   90.00
#
_symmetry.space_group_name_H-M   'P 1'
#
loop_
_entity.id
_entity.type
_entity.pdbx_description
1 polymer ?
#
loop_
_entity_poly.entity_id
_entity_poly.type
_entity_poly.pdbx_seq_one_letter_code
_entity_poly.pdbx_strand_id
1 'polypeptide(L)'
;MQPVRKLQSATHFKKVQGPSSANSQLMVDDLLTPCSPGDPGAIELTWIDVPSDKILEPIVCMSDMLRSLSTTRPTVNTEDLFKVRKFTEDFGHEG
;
A
#
# COMPACT_ATOMS: atom_id res chain seq x y z
N MET A 1 4.93 -1.88 -0.34
CA MET A 1 3.99 -0.86 0.19
C MET A 1 3.27 -0.19 -0.97
N GLN A 2 2.02 -0.55 -1.25
CA GLN A 2 1.29 -0.02 -2.41
C GLN A 2 0.85 1.44 -2.26
N PRO A 3 0.36 1.92 -1.09
CA PRO A 3 -0.02 3.32 -0.90
C PRO A 3 1.16 4.28 -1.08
N VAL A 4 2.31 3.96 -0.46
CA VAL A 4 3.54 4.76 -0.59
C VAL A 4 3.98 4.87 -2.05
N ARG A 5 3.94 3.76 -2.79
CA ARG A 5 4.27 3.76 -4.22
C ARG A 5 3.31 4.63 -5.02
N LYS A 6 2.00 4.54 -4.76
CA LYS A 6 0.99 5.40 -5.41
C LYS A 6 1.30 6.88 -5.19
N LEU A 7 1.57 7.25 -3.94
CA LEU A 7 1.92 8.62 -3.56
C LEU A 7 3.19 9.11 -4.28
N GLN A 8 4.26 8.32 -4.25
CA GLN A 8 5.55 8.68 -4.87
C GLN A 8 5.50 8.78 -6.39
N SER A 9 4.66 7.96 -7.05
CA SER A 9 4.49 7.96 -8.51
C SER A 9 3.39 8.90 -9.01
N ALA A 10 2.66 9.56 -8.11
CA ALA A 10 1.56 10.44 -8.48
C ALA A 10 2.08 11.71 -9.16
N THR A 11 1.42 12.09 -10.24
CA THR A 11 1.67 13.35 -10.96
C THR A 11 0.59 14.39 -10.69
N HIS A 12 -0.55 13.96 -10.14
CA HIS A 12 -1.70 14.79 -9.87
C HIS A 12 -2.28 14.48 -8.50
N PHE A 13 -2.75 15.54 -7.84
CA PHE A 13 -3.43 15.47 -6.56
C PHE A 13 -4.72 16.26 -6.64
N LYS A 14 -5.73 15.84 -5.87
CA LYS A 14 -6.98 16.59 -5.73
C LYS A 14 -7.22 16.94 -4.28
N LYS A 15 -7.83 18.10 -4.05
CA LYS A 15 -8.26 18.53 -2.72
C LYS A 15 -9.45 17.71 -2.26
N VAL A 16 -9.41 17.23 -1.02
CA VAL A 16 -10.45 16.41 -0.41
C VAL A 16 -10.64 16.78 1.05
N GLN A 17 -11.84 16.50 1.55
CA GLN A 17 -12.14 16.58 2.97
C GLN A 17 -11.71 15.30 3.68
N GLY A 18 -11.07 15.44 4.84
CA GLY A 18 -10.68 14.30 5.67
C GLY A 18 -10.26 14.73 7.08
N PRO A 19 -9.92 13.74 7.93
CA PRO A 19 -9.48 14.01 9.29
C PRO A 19 -8.14 14.75 9.29
N SER A 20 -8.00 15.75 10.16
CA SER A 20 -6.74 16.49 10.33
C SER A 20 -5.64 15.56 10.86
N SER A 21 -4.44 15.69 10.30
CA SER A 21 -3.23 15.01 10.75
C SER A 21 -2.89 15.28 12.23
N ALA A 22 -3.30 16.44 12.76
CA ALA A 22 -3.07 16.81 14.16
C ALA A 22 -4.19 16.34 15.12
N ASN A 23 -5.42 16.22 14.62
CA ASN A 23 -6.57 15.78 15.41
C ASN A 23 -7.59 15.06 14.53
N SER A 24 -7.69 13.74 14.69
CA SER A 24 -8.59 12.89 13.91
C SER A 24 -10.08 13.19 14.12
N GLN A 25 -10.46 13.91 15.18
CA GLN A 25 -11.85 14.36 15.40
C GLN A 25 -12.22 15.61 14.60
N LEU A 26 -11.23 16.33 14.05
CA LEU A 26 -11.45 17.54 13.27
C LEU A 26 -11.39 17.20 11.78
N MET A 27 -12.44 17.55 11.03
CA MET A 27 -12.44 17.47 9.57
C MET A 27 -11.87 18.75 8.96
N VAL A 28 -10.95 18.61 8.01
CA VAL A 28 -10.36 19.70 7.22
C VAL A 28 -10.58 19.42 5.74
N ASP A 29 -10.70 20.47 4.93
CA ASP A 29 -11.08 20.44 3.51
C ASP A 29 -9.90 20.71 2.56
N ASP A 30 -8.68 20.80 3.10
CA ASP A 30 -7.47 21.16 2.37
C ASP A 30 -6.45 20.03 2.24
N LEU A 31 -6.86 18.78 2.48
CA LEU A 31 -6.00 17.63 2.26
C LEU A 31 -5.87 17.32 0.77
N LEU A 32 -4.72 16.75 0.39
CA LEU A 32 -4.38 16.38 -0.97
C LEU A 32 -4.17 14.87 -1.03
N THR A 33 -4.93 14.21 -1.89
CA THR A 33 -4.79 12.79 -2.20
C THR A 33 -4.34 12.61 -3.66
N PRO A 34 -3.49 11.63 -3.97
CA PRO A 34 -3.20 11.23 -5.34
C PRO A 34 -4.47 10.97 -6.14
N CYS A 35 -4.51 11.42 -7.39
CA CYS A 35 -5.64 11.23 -8.29
C CYS A 35 -5.19 11.01 -9.74
N SER A 36 -6.14 10.67 -10.62
CA SER A 36 -5.86 10.61 -12.06
C SER A 36 -5.81 12.02 -12.67
N PRO A 37 -5.02 12.26 -13.73
CA PRO A 37 -4.98 13.56 -14.41
C PRO A 37 -6.35 14.02 -14.97
N GLY A 38 -7.22 13.06 -15.30
CA GLY A 38 -8.57 13.34 -15.79
C GLY A 38 -9.62 13.57 -14.70
N ASP A 39 -9.26 13.47 -13.42
CA ASP A 39 -10.21 13.72 -12.33
C ASP A 39 -10.57 15.22 -12.27
N PRO A 40 -11.84 15.58 -12.05
CA PRO A 40 -12.22 16.96 -11.82
C PRO A 40 -11.47 17.55 -10.62
N GLY A 41 -10.83 18.70 -10.81
CA GLY A 41 -10.03 19.34 -9.76
C GLY A 41 -8.66 18.69 -9.53
N ALA A 42 -8.17 17.86 -10.47
CA ALA A 42 -6.79 17.41 -10.48
C ALA A 42 -5.84 18.61 -10.66
N ILE A 43 -4.89 18.70 -9.74
CA ILE A 43 -3.84 19.71 -9.74
C ILE A 43 -2.54 18.98 -10.05
N GLU A 44 -1.85 19.43 -11.11
CA GLU A 44 -0.55 18.88 -11.49
C GLU A 44 0.50 19.30 -10.47
N LEU A 45 0.94 18.35 -9.64
CA LEU A 45 1.98 18.52 -8.62
C LEU A 45 2.47 17.15 -8.15
N THR A 46 3.69 17.11 -7.62
CA THR A 46 4.29 15.88 -7.10
C THR A 46 4.18 15.80 -5.58
N TRP A 47 4.40 14.62 -5.00
CA TRP A 47 4.38 14.45 -3.54
C TRP A 47 5.41 15.32 -2.80
N ILE A 48 6.47 15.78 -3.49
CA ILE A 48 7.49 16.68 -2.93
C ILE A 48 6.93 18.08 -2.69
N ASP A 49 5.96 18.49 -3.50
CA ASP A 49 5.33 19.81 -3.44
C ASP A 49 4.18 19.87 -2.41
N VAL A 50 3.74 18.70 -1.91
CA VAL A 50 2.65 18.62 -0.92
C VAL A 50 3.21 18.76 0.50
N PRO A 51 2.68 19.69 1.31
CA PRO A 51 3.00 19.75 2.73
C PRO A 51 2.68 18.44 3.44
N SER A 52 3.58 17.94 4.28
CA SER A 52 3.46 16.63 4.92
C SER A 52 2.22 16.49 5.80
N ASP A 53 1.72 17.57 6.38
CA ASP A 53 0.51 17.63 7.20
C ASP A 53 -0.78 17.64 6.38
N LYS A 54 -0.68 17.85 5.06
CA LYS A 54 -1.80 17.91 4.11
C LYS A 54 -1.90 16.69 3.20
N ILE A 55 -1.01 15.71 3.31
CA ILE A 55 -1.11 14.47 2.54
C ILE A 55 -2.20 13.59 3.16
N LEU A 56 -3.20 13.20 2.35
CA LEU A 56 -4.09 12.11 2.70
C LEU A 56 -3.65 10.84 1.97
N GLU A 57 -3.21 9.83 2.72
CA GLU A 57 -2.80 8.57 2.11
C GLU A 57 -3.98 7.84 1.44
N PRO A 58 -3.76 7.24 0.25
CA PRO A 58 -4.81 6.46 -0.39
C PRO A 58 -5.05 5.16 0.38
N ILE A 59 -6.33 4.80 0.52
CA ILE A 59 -6.76 3.56 1.16
C ILE A 59 -6.26 2.35 0.34
N VAL A 60 -5.73 1.34 1.04
CA VAL A 60 -5.35 0.05 0.43
C VAL A 60 -6.62 -0.65 -0.05
N CYS A 61 -6.66 -1.00 -1.33
CA CYS A 61 -7.78 -1.73 -1.92
C CYS A 61 -7.36 -3.11 -2.46
N MET A 62 -8.33 -3.94 -2.86
CA MET A 62 -8.04 -5.31 -3.32
C MET A 62 -7.10 -5.35 -4.53
N SER A 63 -7.16 -4.36 -5.43
CA SER A 63 -6.23 -4.29 -6.57
C SER A 63 -4.77 -4.09 -6.13
N ASP A 64 -4.53 -3.43 -4.99
CA ASP A 64 -3.20 -3.33 -4.38
C ASP A 64 -2.69 -4.67 -3.87
N MET A 65 -3.58 -5.46 -3.27
CA MET A 65 -3.26 -6.81 -2.80
C MET A 65 -2.92 -7.73 -3.97
N LEU A 66 -3.74 -7.72 -5.03
CA LEU A 66 -3.50 -8.50 -6.24
C LEU A 66 -2.19 -8.11 -6.93
N ARG A 67 -1.91 -6.81 -7.05
CA ARG A 67 -0.64 -6.31 -7.62
C ARG A 67 0.58 -6.67 -6.76
N SER A 68 0.41 -6.74 -5.44
CA SER A 68 1.49 -7.20 -4.57
C SER A 68 1.74 -8.70 -4.78
N LEU A 69 0.68 -9.50 -4.75
CA LEU A 69 0.73 -10.95 -4.96
C LEU A 69 1.36 -11.32 -6.31
N SER A 70 1.01 -10.62 -7.40
CA SER A 70 1.54 -10.91 -8.73
C SER A 70 3.06 -10.69 -8.86
N THR A 71 3.66 -9.90 -7.98
CA THR A 71 5.11 -9.62 -7.96
C THR A 71 5.87 -10.44 -6.92
N THR A 72 5.17 -11.15 -6.04
CA THR A 72 5.76 -12.00 -5.01
C THR A 72 5.84 -13.43 -5.51
N ARG A 73 7.04 -14.00 -5.56
CA ARG A 73 7.23 -15.40 -5.92
C ARG A 73 7.10 -16.30 -4.69
N PRO A 74 6.56 -17.52 -4.83
CA PRO A 74 6.63 -18.51 -3.77
C PRO A 74 8.10 -18.80 -3.43
N THR A 75 8.43 -18.77 -2.14
CA THR A 75 9.80 -18.97 -1.64
C THR A 75 10.10 -20.43 -1.31
N VAL A 76 9.08 -21.20 -0.95
CA VAL A 76 9.22 -22.62 -0.62
C VAL A 76 8.92 -23.44 -1.87
N ASN A 77 9.90 -24.25 -2.28
CA ASN A 77 9.72 -25.18 -3.39
C ASN A 77 9.25 -26.57 -2.87
N THR A 78 8.89 -27.45 -3.80
CA THR A 78 8.40 -28.79 -3.47
C THR A 78 9.46 -29.67 -2.80
N GLU A 79 10.74 -29.48 -3.11
CA GLU A 79 11.85 -30.25 -2.53
C GLU A 79 12.05 -29.94 -1.05
N ASP A 80 11.89 -28.68 -0.66
CA ASP A 80 11.93 -28.26 0.74
C ASP A 80 10.82 -28.95 1.54
N LEU A 81 9.61 -29.06 0.95
CA LEU A 81 8.49 -29.77 1.57
C LEU A 81 8.78 -31.27 1.73
N PHE A 82 9.47 -31.90 0.78
CA PHE A 82 9.86 -33.32 0.90
C PHE A 82 10.86 -33.55 2.03
N LYS A 83 11.83 -32.65 2.22
CA LYS A 83 12.79 -32.74 3.33
C LYS A 83 12.10 -32.61 4.68
N VAL A 84 11.18 -31.66 4.80
CA VAL A 84 10.38 -31.48 6.03
C VAL A 84 9.53 -32.70 6.31
N ARG A 85 8.84 -33.24 5.29
CA ARG A 85 8.05 -34.47 5.43
C ARG A 85 8.91 -35.65 5.89
N LYS A 86 10.07 -35.86 5.25
CA LYS A 86 10.99 -36.95 5.61
C LYS A 86 11.45 -36.83 7.07
N PHE A 87 11.82 -35.62 7.51
CA PHE A 87 12.16 -35.39 8.92
C PHE A 87 11.01 -35.76 9.86
N THR A 88 9.78 -35.39 9.52
CA THR A 88 8.59 -35.76 10.32
C THR A 88 8.38 -37.28 10.35
N GLU A 89 8.58 -37.98 9.24
CA GLU A 89 8.46 -39.44 9.15
C GLU A 89 9.56 -40.17 9.95
N ASP A 90 10.79 -39.67 9.91
CA ASP A 90 11.96 -40.31 10.54
C ASP A 90 11.98 -40.13 12.07
N PHE A 91 11.47 -39.01 12.60
CA PHE A 91 11.61 -38.64 14.02
C PHE A 91 10.28 -38.56 14.79
N GLY A 92 9.15 -38.34 14.11
CA GLY A 92 7.83 -38.27 14.77
C GLY A 92 7.76 -37.23 15.89
N HIS A 93 7.18 -37.61 17.03
CA HIS A 93 6.99 -36.73 18.20
C HIS A 93 8.07 -36.89 19.29
N GLU A 94 8.77 -38.03 19.32
CA GLU A 94 9.78 -38.36 20.33
C GLU A 94 11.21 -38.28 19.76
N GLY A 95 11.41 -37.38 18.79
CA GLY A 95 12.71 -37.07 18.20
C GLY A 95 13.59 -36.21 19.10
#